data_AF-A0A502FF73-F1
#
_entry.id   AF-A0A502FF73-F1
#
_cell.length_a   1.000
_cell.length_b   1.000
_cell.length_c   1.000
_cell.angle_alpha   90.00
_cell.angle_beta   90.00
_cell.angle_gamma   90.00
#
_symmetry.space_group_name_H-M   'P 1'
#
loop_
_entity.id
_entity.type
_entity.pdbx_description
1 polymer ?
#
loop_
_entity_poly.entity_id
_entity_poly.type
_entity_poly.pdbx_seq_one_letter_code
_entity_poly.pdbx_strand_id
1 'polypeptide(L)'
;MIVAFYMMRLMFTVTLNALPLLAGLAAFFVVRGADGSFVQALLGGGGVALAVTALGRVAIERSSTPLARGLILIAFAGPVAVIAFHMVWGLSAPVVGSAPRCVAAAGSALVAGSIAWRKFAEPGGRPLRD
;
A
#
# COMPACT_ATOMS: atom_id res chain seq x y z
N MET A 1 8.36 -16.67 18.29
CA MET A 1 9.15 -16.27 17.12
C MET A 1 8.38 -16.36 15.80
N ILE A 2 7.65 -17.46 15.54
CA ILE A 2 6.86 -17.66 14.31
C ILE A 2 5.75 -16.59 14.13
N VAL A 3 4.97 -16.29 15.18
CA VAL A 3 3.87 -15.31 15.11
C VAL A 3 4.34 -13.90 14.75
N ALA A 4 5.49 -13.45 15.30
CA ALA A 4 6.05 -12.14 15.02
C ALA A 4 6.48 -12.00 13.55
N PHE A 5 7.07 -13.06 12.98
CA PHE A 5 7.42 -13.09 11.56
C PHE A 5 6.18 -13.02 10.66
N TYR A 6 5.11 -13.77 11.00
CA TYR A 6 3.85 -13.71 10.27
C TYR A 6 3.21 -12.32 10.34
N MET A 7 3.17 -11.69 11.52
CA MET A 7 2.63 -10.34 11.66
C MET A 7 3.46 -9.32 10.88
N MET A 8 4.79 -9.40 10.92
CA MET A 8 5.68 -8.51 10.15
C MET A 8 5.44 -8.64 8.64
N ARG A 9 5.34 -9.89 8.15
CA ARG A 9 5.02 -10.17 6.75
C ARG A 9 3.63 -9.66 6.35
N LEU A 10 2.63 -9.82 7.22
CA LEU A 10 1.28 -9.32 6.99
C LEU A 10 1.29 -7.79 6.88
N MET A 11 1.91 -7.09 7.83
CA MET A 11 1.99 -5.63 7.83
C MET A 11 2.74 -5.11 6.60
N PHE A 12 3.81 -5.78 6.19
CA PHE A 12 4.53 -5.44 4.97
C PHE A 12 3.65 -5.61 3.71
N THR A 13 2.90 -6.71 3.63
CA THR A 13 1.99 -6.99 2.51
C THR A 13 0.85 -5.98 2.45
N VAL A 14 0.28 -5.61 3.60
CA VAL A 14 -0.75 -4.57 3.73
C VAL A 14 -0.20 -3.24 3.25
N THR A 15 0.99 -2.85 3.73
CA THR A 15 1.65 -1.61 3.35
C THR A 15 1.89 -1.56 1.84
N LEU A 16 2.36 -2.64 1.20
CA LEU A 16 2.56 -2.71 -0.26
C LEU A 16 1.27 -2.68 -1.11
N ASN A 17 0.10 -2.76 -0.48
CA ASN A 17 -1.20 -2.63 -1.14
C ASN A 17 -2.01 -1.46 -0.55
N ALA A 18 -1.32 -0.46 0.01
CA ALA A 18 -1.92 0.70 0.66
C ALA A 18 -3.03 1.36 -0.16
N LEU A 19 -2.76 1.71 -1.42
CA LEU A 19 -3.75 2.41 -2.27
C LEU A 19 -4.99 1.53 -2.55
N PRO A 20 -4.87 0.29 -3.06
CA PRO A 20 -6.02 -0.62 -3.18
C PRO A 20 -6.80 -0.81 -1.87
N LEU A 21 -6.11 -0.97 -0.74
CA LEU A 21 -6.74 -1.18 0.56
C LEU A 21 -7.47 0.06 1.06
N LEU A 22 -6.89 1.26 0.89
CA LEU A 22 -7.54 2.53 1.25
C LEU A 22 -8.80 2.75 0.40
N ALA A 23 -8.73 2.50 -0.90
CA ALA A 23 -9.89 2.60 -1.78
C ALA A 23 -10.98 1.59 -1.43
N GLY A 24 -10.60 0.34 -1.14
CA GLY A 24 -11.54 -0.68 -0.67
C GLY A 24 -12.16 -0.34 0.68
N LEU A 25 -11.38 0.20 1.61
CA LEU A 25 -11.87 0.62 2.93
C LEU A 25 -12.84 1.80 2.82
N ALA A 26 -12.54 2.78 1.96
CA ALA A 26 -13.46 3.88 1.67
C ALA A 26 -14.78 3.37 1.10
N ALA A 27 -14.73 2.46 0.11
CA ALA A 27 -15.91 1.84 -0.46
C ALA A 27 -16.71 1.02 0.57
N PHE A 28 -16.03 0.27 1.45
CA PHE A 28 -16.66 -0.43 2.56
C PHE A 28 -17.49 0.53 3.44
N PHE A 29 -16.91 1.67 3.84
CA PHE A 29 -17.61 2.65 4.67
C PHE A 29 -18.75 3.36 3.94
N VAL A 30 -18.62 3.62 2.64
CA VAL A 30 -19.72 4.14 1.82
C VAL A 30 -20.90 3.18 1.82
N VAL A 31 -20.66 1.88 1.60
CA VAL A 31 -21.74 0.87 1.63
C VAL A 31 -22.35 0.72 3.02
N ARG A 32 -21.52 0.74 4.08
CA ARG A 32 -22.03 0.70 5.46
C ARG A 32 -22.84 1.94 5.83
N GLY A 33 -22.45 3.12 5.34
CA GLY A 33 -23.16 4.38 5.56
C GLY A 33 -24.47 4.49 4.78
N ALA A 34 -24.63 3.70 3.73
CA ALA A 34 -25.88 3.57 2.96
C ALA A 34 -26.76 2.41 3.46
N ASP A 35 -26.65 2.04 4.75
CA ASP A 35 -27.38 0.94 5.40
C ASP A 35 -27.14 -0.46 4.78
N GLY A 36 -26.11 -0.62 3.96
CA GLY A 36 -25.71 -1.90 3.39
C GLY A 36 -25.26 -2.88 4.47
N SER A 37 -25.61 -4.16 4.29
CA SER A 37 -25.17 -5.23 5.20
C SER A 37 -23.65 -5.35 5.26
N PHE A 38 -23.13 -5.97 6.32
CA PHE A 38 -21.69 -6.22 6.45
C PHE A 38 -21.12 -7.01 5.26
N VAL A 39 -21.86 -8.02 4.78
CA VAL A 39 -21.46 -8.82 3.62
C VAL A 39 -21.41 -7.96 2.34
N GLN A 40 -22.42 -7.11 2.10
CA GLN A 40 -22.41 -6.20 0.95
C GLN A 40 -21.24 -5.21 1.03
N ALA A 41 -20.93 -4.69 2.22
CA ALA A 41 -19.82 -3.79 2.42
C ALA A 41 -18.47 -4.47 2.17
N LEU A 42 -18.30 -5.72 2.63
CA LEU A 42 -17.11 -6.52 2.32
C LEU A 42 -16.95 -6.76 0.82
N LEU A 43 -18.04 -7.11 0.12
CA LEU A 43 -18.02 -7.32 -1.32
C LEU A 43 -17.72 -6.02 -2.08
N GLY A 44 -18.32 -4.90 -1.67
CA GLY A 44 -18.05 -3.58 -2.24
C GLY A 44 -16.60 -3.15 -2.04
N GLY A 45 -16.09 -3.26 -0.81
CA GLY A 45 -14.71 -2.91 -0.48
C GLY A 45 -13.68 -3.81 -1.18
N GLY A 46 -13.88 -5.13 -1.13
CA GLY A 46 -13.03 -6.09 -1.82
C GLY A 46 -13.03 -5.90 -3.34
N GLY A 47 -14.22 -5.68 -3.92
CA GLY A 47 -14.39 -5.41 -5.35
C GLY A 47 -13.64 -4.16 -5.79
N VAL A 48 -13.75 -3.06 -5.03
CA VAL A 48 -13.02 -1.81 -5.33
C VAL A 48 -11.52 -1.99 -5.19
N ALA A 49 -11.03 -2.68 -4.16
CA ALA A 49 -9.60 -2.94 -3.99
C ALA A 49 -9.02 -3.72 -5.20
N LEU A 50 -9.74 -4.75 -5.67
CA LEU A 50 -9.36 -5.52 -6.86
C LEU A 50 -9.41 -4.65 -8.12
N ALA A 51 -10.46 -3.85 -8.29
CA ALA A 51 -10.62 -2.96 -9.44
C ALA A 51 -9.49 -1.92 -9.51
N VAL A 52 -9.14 -1.27 -8.40
CA VAL A 52 -8.04 -0.31 -8.34
C VAL A 52 -6.71 -0.98 -8.71
N THR A 53 -6.47 -2.20 -8.22
CA THR A 53 -5.25 -2.95 -8.57
C THR A 53 -5.18 -3.26 -10.06
N ALA A 54 -6.29 -3.77 -10.64
CA ALA A 54 -6.37 -4.09 -12.06
C ALA A 54 -6.23 -2.84 -12.94
N LEU A 55 -6.94 -1.77 -12.61
CA LEU A 55 -6.89 -0.49 -13.31
C LEU A 55 -5.49 0.13 -13.26
N GLY A 56 -4.80 0.05 -12.12
CA GLY A 56 -3.42 0.52 -12.01
C GLY A 56 -2.48 -0.17 -12.97
N ARG A 57 -2.57 -1.50 -13.09
CA ARG A 57 -1.76 -2.29 -14.04
C ARG A 57 -2.07 -1.93 -15.48
N VAL A 58 -3.35 -1.91 -15.84
CA VAL A 58 -3.79 -1.54 -17.20
C VAL A 58 -3.36 -0.13 -17.53
N ALA A 59 -3.47 0.81 -16.60
CA ALA A 59 -3.07 2.21 -16.81
C ALA A 59 -1.57 2.34 -17.07
N ILE A 60 -0.71 1.61 -16.34
CA ILE A 60 0.74 1.60 -16.57
C ILE A 60 1.09 0.98 -17.92
N GLU A 61 0.45 -0.13 -18.28
CA GLU A 61 0.65 -0.83 -19.56
C GLU A 61 0.22 0.04 -20.75
N ARG A 62 -0.91 0.74 -20.63
CA ARG A 62 -1.47 1.57 -21.70
C ARG A 62 -0.89 2.98 -21.75
N SER A 63 -0.17 3.42 -20.73
CA SER A 63 0.46 4.75 -20.73
C SER A 63 1.64 4.80 -21.69
N SER A 64 1.51 5.63 -22.73
CA SER A 64 2.54 5.84 -23.75
C SER A 64 3.64 6.81 -23.32
N THR A 65 3.36 7.71 -22.37
CA THR A 65 4.34 8.71 -21.92
C THR A 65 5.02 8.29 -20.61
N PRO A 66 6.34 8.54 -20.47
CA PRO A 66 7.07 8.24 -19.24
C PRO A 66 6.55 9.05 -18.05
N LEU A 67 6.06 10.27 -18.29
CA LEU A 67 5.48 11.12 -17.26
C LEU A 67 4.18 10.53 -16.68
N ALA A 68 3.26 10.09 -17.52
CA ALA A 68 2.00 9.47 -17.05
C ALA A 68 2.27 8.19 -16.26
N ARG A 69 3.20 7.35 -16.73
CA ARG A 69 3.67 6.17 -15.99
C ARG A 69 4.24 6.54 -14.62
N GLY A 70 5.09 7.55 -14.57
CA GLY A 70 5.66 8.05 -13.31
C GLY A 70 4.58 8.50 -12.33
N LEU A 71 3.60 9.29 -12.79
CA LEU A 71 2.50 9.76 -11.93
C LEU A 71 1.64 8.61 -11.39
N ILE A 72 1.33 7.61 -12.22
CA ILE A 72 0.58 6.43 -11.76
C ILE A 72 1.41 5.66 -10.72
N LEU A 73 2.71 5.45 -10.97
CA LEU A 73 3.59 4.78 -10.02
C LEU A 73 3.69 5.54 -8.69
N ILE A 74 3.77 6.87 -8.73
CA ILE A 74 3.72 7.71 -7.52
C ILE A 74 2.39 7.53 -6.79
N ALA A 75 1.26 7.49 -7.49
CA ALA A 75 -0.05 7.31 -6.87
C ALA A 75 -0.13 5.98 -6.11
N PHE A 76 0.51 4.91 -6.61
CA PHE A 76 0.56 3.62 -5.93
C PHE A 76 1.62 3.54 -4.84
N ALA A 77 2.82 4.07 -5.06
CA ALA A 77 3.96 3.97 -4.13
C ALA A 77 3.93 5.02 -3.00
N GLY A 78 3.35 6.19 -3.25
CA GLY A 78 3.28 7.30 -2.29
C GLY A 78 2.55 6.91 -0.99
N PRO A 79 1.33 6.36 -1.06
CA PRO A 79 0.62 5.89 0.14
C PRO A 79 1.41 4.82 0.92
N VAL A 80 2.13 3.94 0.22
CA VAL A 80 3.01 2.93 0.86
C VAL A 80 4.10 3.61 1.68
N ALA A 81 4.79 4.60 1.10
CA ALA A 81 5.86 5.33 1.77
C ALA A 81 5.35 6.06 3.02
N VAL A 82 4.17 6.71 2.93
CA VAL A 82 3.54 7.42 4.06
C VAL A 82 3.16 6.46 5.19
N ILE A 83 2.56 5.31 4.86
CA ILE A 83 2.18 4.30 5.86
C ILE A 83 3.42 3.71 6.54
N ALA A 84 4.45 3.36 5.76
CA ALA A 84 5.70 2.83 6.30
C ALA A 84 6.36 3.81 7.27
N PHE A 85 6.43 5.10 6.89
CA PHE A 85 6.92 6.17 7.76
C PHE A 85 6.17 6.19 9.10
N HIS A 86 4.83 6.27 9.06
CA HIS A 86 4.02 6.42 10.27
C HIS A 86 4.04 5.16 11.15
N MET A 87 4.12 3.96 10.54
CA MET A 87 4.30 2.72 11.28
C MET A 87 5.59 2.74 12.09
N VAL A 88 6.74 3.03 11.47
CA VAL A 88 8.03 3.05 12.17
C VAL A 88 8.09 4.19 13.17
N TRP A 89 7.60 5.38 12.82
CA TRP A 89 7.54 6.54 13.71
C TRP A 89 6.70 6.27 14.97
N GLY A 90 5.54 5.62 14.82
CA GLY A 90 4.67 5.25 15.93
C GLY A 90 5.26 4.14 16.80
N LEU A 91 5.75 3.06 16.18
CA LEU A 91 6.27 1.89 16.90
C LEU A 91 7.56 2.17 17.68
N SER A 92 8.38 3.11 17.21
CA SER A 92 9.64 3.48 17.87
C SER A 92 9.50 4.63 18.87
N ALA A 93 8.32 5.24 18.98
CA ALA A 93 8.02 6.32 19.93
C ALA A 93 8.42 6.02 21.39
N PRO A 94 8.20 4.82 21.96
CA PRO A 94 8.46 4.56 23.36
C PRO A 94 9.94 4.28 23.69
N VAL A 95 10.80 4.12 22.68
CA VAL A 95 12.14 3.55 22.86
C VAL A 95 13.28 4.35 22.22
N VAL A 96 12.98 5.25 21.27
CA VAL A 96 14.00 5.96 20.48
C VAL A 96 13.76 7.46 20.48
N GLY A 97 14.84 8.23 20.67
CA GLY A 97 14.81 9.69 20.58
C GLY A 97 14.38 10.22 19.20
N SER A 98 13.91 11.47 19.14
CA SER A 98 13.25 12.04 17.95
C SER A 98 14.10 12.00 16.67
N ALA A 99 15.39 12.32 16.75
CA ALA A 99 16.30 12.33 15.60
C ALA A 99 16.56 10.94 14.99
N PRO A 100 17.04 9.92 15.75
CA PRO A 100 17.22 8.58 15.20
C PRO A 100 15.91 7.94 14.76
N ARG A 101 14.80 8.26 15.43
CA ARG A 101 13.45 7.86 15.00
C ARG A 101 13.09 8.40 13.63
N CYS A 102 13.37 9.68 13.37
CA CYS A 102 13.11 10.32 12.08
C CYS A 102 13.88 9.62 10.95
N VAL A 103 15.16 9.34 11.18
CA VAL A 103 16.01 8.64 10.20
C VAL A 103 15.47 7.24 9.91
N ALA A 104 15.08 6.48 10.93
CA ALA A 104 14.50 5.15 10.75
C ALA A 104 13.16 5.19 10.00
N ALA A 105 12.29 6.14 10.34
CA ALA A 105 11.00 6.31 9.68
C ALA A 105 11.18 6.73 8.20
N ALA A 106 12.05 7.69 7.92
CA ALA A 106 12.37 8.11 6.56
C ALA A 106 12.99 6.96 5.75
N GLY A 107 13.92 6.20 6.33
CA GLY A 107 14.51 5.01 5.70
C GLY A 107 13.45 3.97 5.35
N SER A 108 12.52 3.69 6.26
CA SER A 108 11.41 2.76 5.99
C SER A 108 10.49 3.22 4.86
N ALA A 109 10.23 4.52 4.78
CA ALA A 109 9.42 5.12 3.72
C ALA A 109 10.07 4.93 2.35
N LEU A 110 11.37 5.18 2.26
CA LEU A 110 12.16 5.00 1.04
C LEU A 110 12.23 3.53 0.61
N VAL A 111 12.49 2.61 1.56
CA VAL A 111 12.56 1.17 1.27
C VAL A 111 11.19 0.64 0.82
N ALA A 112 10.13 0.88 1.58
CA ALA A 112 8.80 0.37 1.22
C ALA A 112 8.27 1.01 -0.07
N GLY A 113 8.46 2.32 -0.24
CA GLY A 113 8.07 3.05 -1.44
C GLY A 113 8.80 2.56 -2.69
N SER A 114 10.12 2.31 -2.61
CA SER A 114 10.89 1.76 -3.74
C SER A 114 10.49 0.32 -4.10
N ILE A 115 10.17 -0.51 -3.11
CA ILE A 115 9.67 -1.87 -3.37
C ILE A 115 8.29 -1.81 -4.05
N ALA A 116 7.39 -0.96 -3.58
CA ALA A 116 6.10 -0.75 -4.22
C ALA A 116 6.25 -0.22 -5.65
N TRP A 117 7.16 0.74 -5.86
CA TRP A 117 7.49 1.25 -7.19
C TRP A 117 7.88 0.12 -8.13
N ARG A 118 8.82 -0.74 -7.73
CA ARG A 118 9.28 -1.87 -8.54
C ARG A 118 8.17 -2.87 -8.83
N LYS A 119 7.36 -3.22 -7.83
CA LYS A 119 6.21 -4.12 -7.96
C LYS A 119 5.24 -3.67 -9.05
N PHE A 120 5.03 -2.37 -9.23
CA PHE A 120 4.12 -1.82 -10.23
C PHE A 120 4.81 -1.41 -11.54
N ALA A 121 6.12 -1.12 -11.51
CA ALA A 121 6.89 -0.72 -12.69
C ALA A 121 7.29 -1.92 -13.57
N GLU A 122 7.47 -3.11 -13.00
CA GLU A 122 7.86 -4.32 -13.74
C GLU A 122 6.65 -4.91 -14.51
N PRO A 123 6.67 -4.95 -15.86
CA PRO A 123 5.61 -5.58 -16.65
C PRO A 123 5.57 -7.09 -16.38
N GLY A 124 4.41 -7.63 -16.02
CA GLY A 124 4.19 -9.07 -15.94
C GLY A 124 4.16 -9.69 -14.54
N GLY A 125 4.11 -8.89 -13.46
CA GLY A 125 3.76 -9.41 -12.13
C GLY A 125 4.65 -10.55 -11.64
N ARG A 126 5.95 -10.52 -11.96
CA ARG A 126 6.89 -11.45 -11.34
C ARG A 126 6.81 -11.22 -9.83
N PRO A 127 6.52 -12.26 -9.02
CA PRO A 127 6.67 -12.15 -7.59
C PRO A 127 8.09 -11.68 -7.33
N LEU A 128 8.27 -10.74 -6.39
CA LEU A 128 9.58 -10.48 -5.80
C LEU A 128 10.11 -11.86 -5.38
N ARG A 129 11.12 -12.37 -6.10
CA ARG A 129 11.79 -13.61 -5.73
C ARG A 129 12.55 -13.32 -4.46
N ASP A 130 12.11 -13.96 -3.38
CA ASP A 130 12.84 -14.13 -2.13
C ASP A 130 14.20 -14.81 -2.39
#